data_AF-A0A8T5G0D5-F1
#
_entry.id   AF-A0A8T5G0D5-F1
#
_cell.length_a   1.000
_cell.length_b   1.000
_cell.length_c   1.000
_cell.angle_alpha   90.00
_cell.angle_beta   90.00
_cell.angle_gamma   90.00
#
_symmetry.space_group_name_H-M   'P 1'
#
loop_
_entity.id
_entity.type
_entity.pdbx_description
1 polymer ?
#
loop_
_entity_poly.entity_id
_entity_poly.type
_entity_poly.pdbx_seq_one_letter_code
_entity_poly.pdbx_strand_id
1 'polypeptide(L)'
;MIKKYALIVLMSFLAGILTTFLVASNFQEDIPTGYTVVTTRQNSKNSNLITRTLGDGPNLGSLFDFGNEEKASPQDWIPEDKIHVYKDKVIIDIDDPQWSTFTDTNSMDPVIDQGANAIQVVPKSPSQIDVGDIISYTSKYTTGTIIHRVVEIGEDKDGWYAVMKGDNNSQKDPGKVRFDQILRVVVGIIY
;
A
#
# COMPACT_ATOMS: atom_id res chain seq x y z
N MET A 1 -2.19 -46.73 -44.13
CA MET A 1 -1.98 -46.78 -42.66
C MET A 1 -2.13 -45.40 -41.97
N ILE A 2 -1.80 -44.29 -42.64
CA ILE A 2 -1.79 -42.93 -42.04
C ILE A 2 -3.19 -42.37 -41.69
N LYS A 3 -4.26 -42.75 -42.42
CA LYS A 3 -5.61 -42.21 -42.19
C LYS A 3 -6.26 -42.60 -40.85
N LYS A 4 -5.81 -43.69 -40.20
CA LYS A 4 -6.40 -44.16 -38.93
C LYS A 4 -5.90 -43.36 -37.72
N TYR A 5 -4.67 -42.85 -37.76
CA TYR A 5 -4.07 -42.11 -36.64
C TYR A 5 -4.59 -40.67 -36.55
N ALA A 6 -4.89 -40.03 -37.69
CA ALA A 6 -5.47 -38.68 -37.72
C ALA A 6 -6.85 -38.60 -37.04
N LEU A 7 -7.67 -39.66 -37.16
CA LEU A 7 -9.00 -39.71 -36.56
C LEU A 7 -8.94 -39.85 -35.03
N ILE A 8 -7.96 -40.60 -34.51
CA ILE A 8 -7.77 -40.80 -33.07
C ILE A 8 -7.31 -39.50 -32.41
N VAL A 9 -6.37 -38.77 -33.02
CA VAL A 9 -5.88 -37.49 -32.49
C VAL A 9 -6.97 -36.41 -32.46
N LEU A 10 -7.84 -36.37 -33.47
CA LEU A 10 -8.95 -35.41 -33.52
C LEU A 10 -10.03 -35.69 -32.46
N MET A 11 -10.33 -36.96 -32.19
CA MET A 11 -11.28 -37.37 -31.15
C MET A 11 -10.77 -37.04 -29.74
N SER A 12 -9.46 -37.17 -29.48
CA SER A 12 -8.84 -36.78 -28.21
C SER A 12 -8.95 -35.28 -27.92
N PHE A 13 -8.80 -34.44 -28.97
CA PHE A 13 -8.90 -32.99 -28.83
C PHE A 13 -10.32 -32.53 -28.52
N LEU A 14 -11.33 -33.13 -29.16
CA LEU A 14 -12.74 -32.82 -28.92
C LEU A 14 -13.20 -33.26 -27.52
N ALA A 15 -12.72 -34.40 -27.02
CA ALA A 15 -13.03 -34.85 -25.65
C ALA A 15 -12.49 -33.89 -24.58
N GLY A 16 -11.29 -33.32 -24.78
CA GLY A 16 -10.69 -32.36 -23.84
C GLY A 16 -11.39 -30.99 -23.80
N ILE A 17 -11.96 -30.53 -24.92
CA ILE A 17 -12.73 -29.29 -24.99
C ILE A 17 -14.11 -29.47 -24.32
N LEU A 18 -14.70 -30.66 -24.44
CA LEU A 18 -16.01 -30.94 -23.84
C LEU A 18 -15.96 -31.08 -22.31
N THR A 19 -14.87 -31.63 -21.75
CA THR A 19 -14.69 -31.73 -20.30
C THR A 19 -14.43 -30.37 -19.64
N THR A 20 -13.71 -29.47 -20.30
CA THR A 20 -13.48 -28.10 -19.79
C THR A 20 -14.76 -27.26 -19.77
N PHE A 21 -15.65 -27.42 -20.76
CA PHE A 21 -16.95 -26.75 -20.76
C PHE A 21 -17.90 -27.27 -19.66
N LEU A 22 -17.89 -28.57 -19.35
CA LEU A 22 -18.75 -29.14 -18.31
C LEU A 22 -18.31 -28.78 -16.88
N VAL A 23 -17.02 -28.51 -16.66
CA VAL A 23 -16.52 -28.04 -15.36
C VAL A 23 -16.87 -26.57 -15.14
N ALA A 24 -16.82 -25.75 -16.20
CA ALA A 24 -17.15 -24.32 -16.13
C ALA A 24 -18.65 -24.06 -15.85
N SER A 25 -19.56 -24.90 -16.35
CA SER A 25 -21.01 -24.69 -16.15
C SER A 25 -21.52 -25.07 -14.76
N ASN A 26 -20.68 -25.65 -13.89
CA ASN A 26 -21.07 -26.09 -12.54
C ASN A 26 -20.49 -25.21 -11.41
N PHE A 27 -19.74 -24.15 -11.74
CA PHE A 27 -19.28 -23.15 -10.77
C PHE A 27 -20.18 -21.91 -10.81
N GLN A 28 -21.35 -22.02 -10.20
CA GLN A 28 -22.14 -20.85 -9.80
C GLN A 28 -21.95 -20.73 -8.28
N GLU A 29 -20.97 -19.93 -7.84
CA GLU A 29 -20.83 -19.63 -6.41
C GLU A 29 -22.00 -18.72 -5.99
N ASP A 30 -22.80 -19.20 -5.04
CA ASP A 30 -23.82 -18.40 -4.37
C ASP A 30 -23.14 -17.27 -3.60
N ILE A 31 -23.22 -16.03 -4.11
CA ILE A 31 -22.66 -14.86 -3.45
C ILE A 31 -23.55 -14.49 -2.25
N PRO A 32 -23.06 -14.57 -1.00
CA PRO A 32 -23.82 -14.13 0.15
C PRO A 32 -23.91 -12.60 0.13
N THR A 33 -25.12 -12.09 -0.10
CA THR A 33 -25.43 -10.66 -0.03
C THR A 33 -25.61 -10.26 1.44
N GLY A 34 -24.51 -9.94 2.12
CA GLY A 34 -24.59 -9.46 3.50
C GLY A 34 -23.24 -9.10 4.11
N TYR A 35 -22.74 -7.92 3.78
CA TYR A 35 -21.63 -7.31 4.52
C TYR A 35 -22.08 -5.99 5.13
N THR A 36 -21.68 -5.79 6.38
CA THR A 36 -21.88 -4.52 7.08
C THR A 36 -20.55 -3.77 7.01
N VAL A 37 -20.43 -2.81 6.10
CA VAL A 37 -19.30 -1.87 6.11
C VAL A 37 -19.53 -0.92 7.28
N VAL A 38 -18.73 -1.04 8.35
CA VAL A 38 -18.76 -0.07 9.46
C VAL A 38 -17.84 1.09 9.11
N THR A 39 -18.32 2.04 8.31
CA THR A 39 -17.57 3.28 8.04
C THR A 39 -17.72 4.23 9.23
N THR A 40 -16.75 4.25 10.16
CA THR A 40 -16.68 5.35 11.14
C THR A 40 -15.95 6.53 10.49
N ARG A 41 -16.68 7.42 9.82
CA ARG A 41 -16.15 8.75 9.48
C ARG A 41 -16.09 9.59 10.76
N GLN A 42 -14.91 9.72 11.37
CA GLN A 42 -14.71 10.73 12.41
C GLN A 42 -14.68 12.12 11.75
N ASN A 43 -15.79 12.86 11.87
CA ASN A 43 -15.83 14.28 11.58
C ASN A 43 -15.02 15.03 12.65
N SER A 44 -13.77 15.37 12.34
CA SER A 44 -12.99 16.37 13.08
C SER A 44 -13.58 17.77 12.83
N LYS A 45 -14.71 18.05 13.47
CA LYS A 45 -15.28 19.40 13.61
C LYS A 45 -15.95 19.49 14.97
N ASN A 46 -15.18 19.89 15.98
CA ASN A 46 -15.59 20.79 17.08
C ASN A 46 -14.59 20.71 18.24
N SER A 47 -13.61 21.61 18.23
CA SER A 47 -12.91 22.05 19.45
C SER A 47 -13.25 23.51 19.75
N ASN A 48 -14.54 23.82 19.91
CA ASN A 48 -14.95 25.09 20.50
C ASN A 48 -14.94 24.95 22.03
N LEU A 49 -13.77 25.16 22.65
CA LEU A 49 -13.65 25.32 24.09
C LEU A 49 -13.80 26.79 24.47
N ILE A 50 -14.77 27.00 25.36
CA ILE A 50 -15.32 28.25 25.88
C ILE A 50 -14.22 29.18 26.42
N THR A 51 -14.08 30.37 25.84
CA THR A 51 -13.31 31.46 26.46
C THR A 51 -14.17 32.11 27.55
N ARG A 52 -13.86 31.82 28.82
CA ARG A 52 -14.34 32.62 29.97
C ARG A 52 -13.22 33.55 30.43
N THR A 53 -13.43 34.84 30.23
CA THR A 53 -12.56 35.93 30.68
C THR A 53 -12.57 36.02 32.21
N LEU A 54 -11.42 35.77 32.86
CA LEU A 54 -11.13 36.24 34.22
C LEU A 54 -9.62 36.47 34.38
N GLY A 55 -9.23 37.75 34.49
CA GLY A 55 -8.07 38.23 35.25
C GLY A 55 -6.67 38.04 34.64
N ASP A 56 -5.94 39.15 34.53
CA ASP A 56 -4.55 39.23 34.10
C ASP A 56 -3.61 38.30 34.90
N GLY A 57 -3.15 37.24 34.25
CA GLY A 57 -2.07 36.36 34.68
C GLY A 57 -1.40 35.73 33.45
N PRO A 58 -0.12 35.33 33.50
CA PRO A 58 0.56 34.74 32.35
C PRO A 58 -0.26 33.55 31.86
N ASN A 59 -0.60 33.58 30.57
CA ASN A 59 -1.49 32.64 29.93
C ASN A 59 -0.83 31.24 29.91
N LEU A 60 -0.97 30.49 31.02
CA LEU A 60 -0.52 29.11 31.17
C LEU A 60 -1.29 28.12 30.25
N GLY A 61 -2.25 28.63 29.47
CA GLY A 61 -2.99 27.85 28.47
C GLY A 61 -2.22 27.52 27.19
N SER A 62 -1.01 28.06 26.98
CA SER A 62 -0.19 27.72 25.81
C SER A 62 0.94 26.72 26.09
N LEU A 63 1.03 26.18 27.31
CA LEU A 63 2.12 25.25 27.70
C LEU A 63 1.83 23.79 27.35
N PHE A 64 0.64 23.50 26.81
CA PHE A 64 0.20 22.15 26.54
C PHE A 64 -0.60 22.10 25.23
N ASP A 65 0.09 22.32 24.12
CA ASP A 65 -0.40 21.84 22.83
C ASP A 65 -0.24 20.32 22.80
N PHE A 66 -1.20 19.60 23.39
CA PHE A 66 -1.37 18.16 23.19
C PHE A 66 -2.00 17.88 21.81
N GLY A 67 -1.57 18.61 20.78
CA GLY A 67 -2.02 18.44 19.42
C GLY A 67 -1.34 17.21 18.83
N ASN A 68 -2.13 16.20 18.48
CA ASN A 68 -1.65 15.23 17.49
C ASN A 68 -1.49 15.99 16.17
N GLU A 69 -0.26 16.37 15.84
CA GLU A 69 0.05 16.96 14.54
C GLU A 69 -0.32 15.95 13.45
N GLU A 70 -1.15 16.39 12.49
CA GLU A 70 -1.45 15.61 11.30
C GLU A 70 -0.15 15.34 10.53
N LYS A 71 0.10 14.07 10.22
CA LYS A 71 1.23 13.64 9.41
C LYS A 71 0.72 13.11 8.08
N ALA A 72 1.46 13.37 7.02
CA ALA A 72 1.15 12.83 5.70
C ALA A 72 1.11 11.29 5.75
N SER A 73 0.00 10.72 5.28
CA SER A 73 -0.22 9.28 5.14
C SER A 73 -0.11 8.86 3.68
N PRO A 74 0.10 7.56 3.38
CA PRO A 74 0.05 7.06 2.02
C PRO A 74 -1.27 7.43 1.35
N GLN A 75 -1.24 7.63 0.04
CA GLN A 75 -2.47 7.81 -0.73
C GLN A 75 -3.23 6.48 -0.89
N ASP A 76 -4.43 6.54 -1.45
CA ASP A 76 -5.21 5.35 -1.74
C ASP A 76 -4.72 4.66 -3.03
N TRP A 77 -3.91 3.61 -2.86
CA TRP A 77 -3.40 2.79 -3.96
C TRP A 77 -4.34 1.65 -4.37
N ILE A 78 -5.27 1.26 -3.49
CA ILE A 78 -6.18 0.14 -3.69
C ILE A 78 -7.58 0.61 -3.33
N PRO A 79 -8.38 1.02 -4.34
CA PRO A 79 -9.75 1.42 -4.12
C PRO A 79 -10.54 0.34 -3.37
N GLU A 80 -11.46 0.77 -2.50
CA GLU A 80 -12.22 -0.14 -1.62
C GLU A 80 -12.97 -1.25 -2.39
N ASP A 81 -13.40 -1.00 -3.63
CA ASP A 81 -14.08 -1.98 -4.48
C ASP A 81 -13.18 -3.12 -4.98
N LYS A 82 -11.86 -3.04 -4.73
CA LYS A 82 -10.85 -4.08 -4.96
C LYS A 82 -10.56 -4.93 -3.74
N ILE A 83 -11.18 -4.63 -2.60
CA ILE A 83 -10.95 -5.32 -1.32
C ILE A 83 -12.18 -6.16 -1.00
N HIS A 84 -12.06 -7.47 -1.13
CA HIS A 84 -13.15 -8.41 -0.91
C HIS A 84 -12.90 -9.24 0.34
N VAL A 85 -13.77 -9.09 1.34
CA VAL A 85 -13.70 -9.86 2.58
C VAL A 85 -14.76 -10.96 2.53
N TYR A 86 -14.35 -12.21 2.66
CA TYR A 86 -15.23 -13.37 2.75
C TYR A 86 -15.10 -14.03 4.12
N LYS A 87 -15.94 -15.04 4.38
CA LYS A 87 -15.93 -15.76 5.65
C LYS A 87 -14.59 -16.42 5.96
N ASP A 88 -13.86 -16.84 4.92
CA ASP A 88 -12.68 -17.70 5.01
C ASP A 88 -11.44 -17.11 4.33
N LYS A 89 -11.57 -15.98 3.62
CA LYS A 89 -10.48 -15.36 2.87
C LYS A 89 -10.68 -13.86 2.70
N VAL A 90 -9.57 -13.16 2.48
CA VAL A 90 -9.54 -11.79 1.94
C VAL A 90 -8.89 -11.86 0.57
N ILE A 91 -9.52 -11.24 -0.43
CA ILE A 91 -8.99 -11.12 -1.79
C ILE A 91 -8.79 -9.64 -2.06
N ILE A 92 -7.59 -9.29 -2.53
CA ILE A 92 -7.23 -7.93 -2.93
C ILE A 92 -6.86 -7.99 -4.40
N ASP A 93 -7.64 -7.33 -5.25
CA ASP A 93 -7.43 -7.30 -6.70
C ASP A 93 -6.41 -6.23 -7.06
N ILE A 94 -5.17 -6.64 -7.33
CA ILE A 94 -4.06 -5.75 -7.70
C ILE A 94 -3.20 -6.37 -8.81
N ASP A 95 -2.68 -5.51 -9.69
CA ASP A 95 -1.82 -5.93 -10.80
C ASP A 95 -0.40 -6.20 -10.32
N ASP A 96 0.13 -7.39 -10.61
CA ASP A 96 1.52 -7.80 -10.34
C ASP A 96 2.02 -7.56 -8.90
N PRO A 97 1.31 -8.08 -7.87
CA PRO A 97 1.67 -7.85 -6.49
C PRO A 97 3.02 -8.47 -6.12
N GLN A 98 3.81 -7.73 -5.35
CA GLN A 98 5.10 -8.15 -4.86
C GLN A 98 5.06 -8.29 -3.34
N TRP A 99 5.56 -9.40 -2.83
CA TRP A 99 5.67 -9.65 -1.39
C TRP A 99 7.07 -9.28 -0.89
N SER A 100 7.15 -8.72 0.32
CA SER A 100 8.42 -8.38 0.97
C SER A 100 8.38 -8.63 2.48
N THR A 101 9.55 -8.98 3.02
CA THR A 101 9.84 -9.11 4.45
C THR A 101 10.96 -8.16 4.84
N PHE A 102 11.11 -7.90 6.14
CA PHE A 102 11.97 -6.82 6.64
C PHE A 102 13.04 -7.31 7.61
N THR A 103 14.20 -6.67 7.54
CA THR A 103 15.27 -6.80 8.54
C THR A 103 14.99 -5.83 9.68
N ASP A 104 15.23 -6.27 10.91
CA ASP A 104 15.10 -5.46 12.13
C ASP A 104 16.15 -4.33 12.14
N THR A 105 15.77 -3.17 11.62
CA THR A 105 16.59 -1.95 11.64
C THR A 105 16.04 -0.88 12.57
N ASN A 106 14.82 -1.09 13.12
CA ASN A 106 14.05 -0.14 13.92
C ASN A 106 13.74 1.21 13.23
N SER A 107 14.10 1.38 11.95
CA SER A 107 13.98 2.67 11.22
C SER A 107 12.55 3.04 10.85
N MET A 108 11.71 2.02 10.68
CA MET A 108 10.29 2.15 10.31
C MET A 108 9.35 1.90 11.48
N ASP A 109 9.86 1.77 12.71
CA ASP A 109 9.00 1.66 13.88
C ASP A 109 8.12 2.91 14.04
N PRO A 110 6.86 2.76 14.51
CA PRO A 110 6.19 1.50 14.85
C PRO A 110 5.45 0.87 13.65
N VAL A 111 5.63 1.39 12.44
CA VAL A 111 4.81 1.03 11.27
C VAL A 111 5.27 -0.28 10.64
N ILE A 112 6.56 -0.52 10.50
CA ILE A 112 7.08 -1.78 9.95
C ILE A 112 8.24 -2.23 10.81
N ASP A 113 8.16 -3.48 11.27
CA ASP A 113 9.20 -4.16 12.05
C ASP A 113 9.41 -5.60 11.53
N GLN A 114 10.39 -6.31 12.08
CA GLN A 114 10.66 -7.70 11.79
C GLN A 114 9.41 -8.57 12.02
N GLY A 115 9.13 -9.46 11.07
CA GLY A 115 7.94 -10.31 11.09
C GLY A 115 6.73 -9.72 10.35
N ALA A 116 6.70 -8.41 10.13
CA ALA A 116 5.71 -7.79 9.25
C ALA A 116 5.94 -8.23 7.79
N ASN A 117 4.85 -8.32 7.04
CA ASN A 117 4.83 -8.61 5.62
C ASN A 117 4.22 -7.41 4.90
N ALA A 118 4.81 -7.01 3.77
CA ALA A 118 4.21 -6.00 2.91
C ALA A 118 3.79 -6.58 1.57
N ILE A 119 2.66 -6.10 1.10
CA ILE A 119 2.25 -6.20 -0.30
C ILE A 119 2.60 -4.89 -0.97
N GLN A 120 3.24 -4.98 -2.13
CA GLN A 120 3.80 -3.84 -2.85
C GLN A 120 3.48 -3.90 -4.34
N VAL A 121 3.47 -2.73 -5.00
CA VAL A 121 3.28 -2.60 -6.45
C VAL A 121 4.39 -1.77 -7.06
N VAL A 122 4.69 -1.98 -8.34
CA VAL A 122 5.67 -1.18 -9.07
C VAL A 122 4.99 0.10 -9.62
N PRO A 123 5.40 1.30 -9.19
CA PRO A 123 4.87 2.53 -9.76
C PRO A 123 5.34 2.67 -11.22
N LYS A 124 4.43 3.09 -12.10
CA LYS A 124 4.68 3.24 -13.54
C LYS A 124 5.18 4.63 -13.91
N SER A 125 5.00 5.61 -13.03
CA SER A 125 5.43 7.00 -13.26
C SER A 125 5.59 7.79 -11.96
N PRO A 126 6.36 8.90 -11.97
CA PRO A 126 6.52 9.77 -10.80
C PRO A 126 5.20 10.35 -10.27
N SER A 127 4.22 10.60 -11.14
CA SER A 127 2.92 11.16 -10.76
C SER A 127 2.02 10.20 -9.97
N GLN A 128 2.43 8.94 -9.82
CA GLN A 128 1.75 8.00 -8.94
C GLN A 128 2.31 8.00 -7.53
N ILE A 129 3.38 8.73 -7.24
CA ILE A 129 3.99 8.74 -5.91
C ILE A 129 3.61 10.03 -5.22
N ASP A 130 3.10 9.93 -4.00
CA ASP A 130 2.71 11.06 -3.19
C ASP A 130 3.47 11.14 -1.87
N VAL A 131 3.52 12.35 -1.30
CA VAL A 131 4.06 12.56 0.05
C VAL A 131 3.22 11.75 1.03
N GLY A 132 3.89 10.92 1.83
CA GLY A 132 3.26 9.99 2.76
C GLY A 132 3.38 8.53 2.33
N ASP A 133 3.63 8.22 1.05
CA ASP A 133 3.82 6.84 0.59
C ASP A 133 5.04 6.19 1.24
N ILE A 134 4.97 4.89 1.52
CA ILE A 134 6.12 4.09 1.97
C ILE A 134 6.64 3.33 0.76
N ILE A 135 7.90 3.54 0.41
CA ILE A 135 8.47 2.98 -0.82
C ILE A 135 9.78 2.24 -0.55
N SER A 136 10.00 1.19 -1.32
CA SER A 136 11.29 0.53 -1.43
C SER A 136 12.12 1.14 -2.57
N TYR A 137 13.38 1.44 -2.31
CA TYR A 137 14.26 2.10 -3.26
C TYR A 137 15.73 1.68 -3.07
N THR A 138 16.54 1.96 -4.09
CA THR A 138 18.00 1.80 -4.04
C THR A 138 18.68 3.13 -3.74
N SER A 139 19.75 3.11 -2.96
CA SER A 139 20.52 4.31 -2.62
C SER A 139 21.93 4.24 -3.18
N LYS A 140 22.49 5.42 -3.49
CA LYS A 140 23.92 5.54 -3.84
C LYS A 140 24.81 5.48 -2.60
N TYR A 141 24.24 5.59 -1.40
CA TYR A 141 24.97 5.69 -0.14
C TYR A 141 25.09 4.36 0.63
N THR A 142 24.31 3.34 0.26
CA THR A 142 24.35 2.03 0.89
C THR A 142 23.99 0.94 -0.12
N THR A 143 24.45 -0.28 0.13
CA THR A 143 24.06 -1.46 -0.63
C THR A 143 22.73 -2.01 -0.10
N GLY A 144 21.95 -2.61 -0.99
CA GLY A 144 20.66 -3.22 -0.66
C GLY A 144 19.45 -2.32 -0.94
N THR A 145 18.27 -2.84 -0.62
CA THR A 145 16.99 -2.14 -0.75
C THR A 145 16.64 -1.49 0.58
N ILE A 146 16.33 -0.19 0.54
CA ILE A 146 15.85 0.57 1.69
C ILE A 146 14.34 0.73 1.55
N ILE A 147 13.61 0.77 2.67
CA ILE A 147 12.18 1.06 2.69
C ILE A 147 11.90 2.20 3.67
N HIS A 148 11.42 3.34 3.18
CA HIS A 148 11.14 4.51 4.00
C HIS A 148 9.97 5.33 3.43
N ARG A 149 9.50 6.31 4.20
CA ARG A 149 8.40 7.19 3.82
C ARG A 149 8.87 8.36 2.97
N VAL A 150 8.12 8.68 1.93
CA VAL A 150 8.27 9.91 1.15
C VAL A 150 7.82 11.08 2.01
N VAL A 151 8.73 12.01 2.30
CA VAL A 151 8.43 13.22 3.11
C VAL A 151 8.46 14.51 2.30
N GLU A 152 8.95 14.45 1.06
CA GLU A 152 9.02 15.59 0.14
C GLU A 152 9.11 15.08 -1.29
N ILE A 153 8.46 15.79 -2.21
CA ILE A 153 8.58 15.59 -3.66
C ILE A 153 8.92 16.94 -4.28
N GLY A 154 9.77 16.94 -5.29
CA GLY A 154 10.09 18.16 -6.04
C GLY A 154 10.71 17.86 -7.40
N GLU A 155 11.11 18.94 -8.07
CA GLU A 155 11.84 18.88 -9.33
C GLU A 155 13.10 19.75 -9.23
N ASP A 156 14.17 19.30 -9.88
CA ASP A 156 15.37 20.12 -10.08
C ASP A 156 15.91 19.91 -11.50
N LYS A 157 17.13 20.42 -11.76
CA LYS A 157 17.79 20.30 -13.06
C LYS A 157 17.96 18.85 -13.56
N ASP A 158 17.93 17.86 -12.66
CA ASP A 158 18.07 16.44 -12.99
C ASP A 158 16.70 15.73 -12.99
N GLY A 159 15.61 16.49 -12.96
CA GLY A 159 14.22 16.02 -13.03
C GLY A 159 13.57 15.81 -11.66
N TRP A 160 12.53 14.99 -11.65
CA TRP A 160 11.77 14.63 -10.46
C TRP A 160 12.66 14.00 -9.38
N TYR A 161 12.38 14.30 -8.12
CA TYR A 161 12.97 13.64 -6.98
C TYR A 161 11.98 13.50 -5.83
N ALA A 162 12.29 12.55 -4.95
CA ALA A 162 11.69 12.46 -3.64
C ALA A 162 12.77 12.44 -2.54
N VAL A 163 12.39 12.91 -1.35
CA VAL A 163 13.20 12.81 -0.14
C VAL A 163 12.54 11.80 0.80
N MET A 164 13.34 10.87 1.28
CA MET A 164 12.89 9.74 2.11
C MET A 164 13.25 9.96 3.57
N LYS A 165 12.51 9.32 4.46
CA LYS A 165 12.81 9.26 5.88
C LYS A 165 12.14 8.05 6.51
N GLY A 166 12.90 7.31 7.32
CA GLY A 166 12.33 6.28 8.20
C GLY A 166 11.41 6.90 9.26
N ASP A 167 10.29 6.25 9.55
CA ASP A 167 9.28 6.76 10.48
C ASP A 167 9.86 7.02 11.88
N ASN A 168 10.81 6.19 12.32
CA ASN A 168 11.51 6.31 13.60
C ASN A 168 12.81 7.13 13.52
N ASN A 169 13.25 7.53 12.34
CA ASN A 169 14.49 8.30 12.20
C ASN A 169 14.29 9.76 12.64
N SER A 170 15.29 10.40 13.22
CA SER A 170 15.22 11.84 13.55
C SER A 170 15.56 12.75 12.36
N GLN A 171 16.24 12.19 11.34
CA GLN A 171 16.73 12.91 10.17
C GLN A 171 16.19 12.28 8.88
N LYS A 172 16.14 13.11 7.82
CA LYS A 172 15.91 12.66 6.45
C LYS A 172 17.07 11.78 5.98
N ASP A 173 16.77 10.88 5.06
CA ASP A 173 17.80 10.08 4.42
C ASP A 173 18.73 10.96 3.57
N PRO A 174 20.00 10.56 3.40
CA PRO A 174 20.93 11.34 2.61
C PRO A 174 20.54 11.37 1.13
N GLY A 175 20.52 12.58 0.57
CA GLY A 175 20.37 12.83 -0.86
C GLY A 175 18.93 12.78 -1.39
N LYS A 176 18.82 12.92 -2.71
CA LYS A 176 17.57 12.90 -3.47
C LYS A 176 17.43 11.54 -4.15
N VAL A 177 16.26 10.92 -4.03
CA VAL A 177 15.92 9.67 -4.69
C VAL A 177 15.24 9.97 -6.02
N ARG A 178 15.81 9.46 -7.11
CA ARG A 178 15.27 9.58 -8.47
C ARG A 178 14.29 8.46 -8.76
N PHE A 179 13.40 8.65 -9.74
CA PHE A 179 12.35 7.68 -10.04
C PHE A 179 12.90 6.31 -10.46
N ASP A 180 14.03 6.27 -11.18
CA ASP A 180 14.73 5.04 -11.57
C ASP A 180 15.32 4.26 -10.38
N GLN A 181 15.45 4.89 -9.22
CA GLN A 181 15.88 4.23 -7.98
C GLN A 181 14.71 3.62 -7.21
N ILE A 182 13.47 4.01 -7.50
CA ILE A 182 12.27 3.53 -6.82
C ILE A 182 11.90 2.16 -7.39
N LEU A 183 11.75 1.19 -6.49
CA LEU A 183 11.43 -0.17 -6.86
C LEU A 183 9.92 -0.41 -6.75
N ARG A 184 9.34 -0.13 -5.58
CA ARG A 184 7.95 -0.48 -5.27
C ARG A 184 7.34 0.42 -4.20
N VAL A 185 6.02 0.56 -4.21
CA VAL A 185 5.24 1.25 -3.17
C VAL A 185 4.45 0.23 -2.34
N VAL A 186 4.43 0.42 -1.02
CA VAL A 186 3.64 -0.40 -0.09
C VAL A 186 2.17 -0.06 -0.19
N VAL A 187 1.35 -1.08 -0.40
CA VAL A 187 -0.11 -0.95 -0.52
C VAL A 187 -0.87 -1.73 0.56
N GLY A 188 -0.17 -2.58 1.32
CA GLY A 188 -0.72 -3.27 2.47
C GLY A 188 0.38 -3.78 3.40
N ILE A 189 0.12 -3.77 4.70
CA ILE A 189 0.99 -4.32 5.75
C ILE A 189 0.19 -5.36 6.55
N ILE A 190 0.78 -6.53 6.76
CA ILE A 190 0.21 -7.65 7.50
C ILE A 190 1.18 -8.00 8.63
N TYR A 191 0.68 -7.97 9.86
CA TYR A 191 1.41 -8.34 11.08
C TYR A 191 1.03 -9.75 11.54
#